data_AF-A0A437LXM8-F1
#
_entry.id   AF-A0A437LXM8-F1
#
_cell.length_a   1.000
_cell.length_b   1.000
_cell.length_c   1.000
_cell.angle_alpha   90.00
_cell.angle_beta   90.00
_cell.angle_gamma   90.00
#
_symmetry.space_group_name_H-M   'P 1'
#
loop_
_entity.id
_entity.type
_entity.pdbx_description
1 polymer ?
#
loop_
_entity_poly.entity_id
_entity_poly.type
_entity_poly.pdbx_seq_one_letter_code
_entity_poly.pdbx_strand_id
1 'polypeptide(L)'
;METVYDWGTVAIFAGLVVLFMQRSSSPDPSDSLWQYLIASVGCATANWLGNRALKLGDATSHLLAIAVLMGTLFFIYRVLKPFDNFKK
;
A
#
# COMPACT_ATOMS: atom_id res chain seq x y z
N MET A 1 -16.74 4.18 3.09
CA MET A 1 -15.52 4.40 3.88
C MET A 1 -15.95 4.30 5.33
N GLU A 2 -16.02 3.08 5.84
CA GLU A 2 -16.68 2.82 7.14
C GLU A 2 -15.71 2.22 8.16
N THR A 3 -14.56 1.69 7.73
CA THR A 3 -13.64 0.95 8.59
C THR A 3 -12.25 1.58 8.65
N VAL A 4 -11.49 1.27 9.69
CA VAL A 4 -10.07 1.69 9.82
C VAL A 4 -9.22 1.18 8.66
N TYR A 5 -9.56 0.01 8.10
CA TYR A 5 -8.85 -0.56 6.95
C TYR A 5 -9.10 0.23 5.66
N ASP A 6 -10.32 0.74 5.45
CA ASP A 6 -10.64 1.60 4.30
C ASP A 6 -9.77 2.85 4.33
N TRP A 7 -9.74 3.55 5.48
CA TRP A 7 -8.96 4.78 5.64
C TRP A 7 -7.45 4.53 5.50
N GLY A 8 -6.94 3.46 6.12
CA GLY A 8 -5.52 3.12 6.07
C GLY A 8 -5.05 2.75 4.66
N THR A 9 -5.77 1.87 3.98
CA THR A 9 -5.39 1.41 2.63
C THR A 9 -5.57 2.49 1.58
N VAL A 10 -6.60 3.34 1.69
CA VAL A 10 -6.77 4.50 0.80
C VAL A 10 -5.65 5.52 1.00
N ALA A 11 -5.24 5.82 2.22
CA ALA A 11 -4.13 6.74 2.47
C ALA A 11 -2.81 6.23 1.85
N ILE A 12 -2.52 4.94 2.01
CA ILE A 12 -1.33 4.32 1.40
C ILE A 12 -1.43 4.34 -0.13
N PHE A 13 -2.60 4.01 -0.68
CA PHE A 13 -2.83 4.02 -2.12
C PHE A 13 -2.71 5.43 -2.72
N ALA A 14 -3.27 6.45 -2.06
CA ALA A 14 -3.09 7.84 -2.45
C ALA A 14 -1.61 8.24 -2.42
N GLY A 15 -0.86 7.83 -1.39
CA GLY A 15 0.58 8.02 -1.32
C GLY A 15 1.34 7.37 -2.49
N LEU A 16 0.94 6.16 -2.89
CA LEU A 16 1.52 5.46 -4.05
C LEU A 16 1.26 6.22 -5.36
N VAL A 17 0.05 6.75 -5.55
CA VAL A 17 -0.29 7.54 -6.74
C VAL A 17 0.56 8.82 -6.79
N VAL A 18 0.70 9.52 -5.65
CA VAL A 18 1.55 10.73 -5.58
C VAL A 18 3.01 10.39 -5.87
N LEU A 19 3.55 9.32 -5.28
CA LEU A 19 4.92 8.86 -5.51
C LEU A 19 5.14 8.51 -7.00
N PHE A 20 4.20 7.78 -7.58
CA PHE A 20 4.23 7.39 -9.00
C PHE A 20 4.25 8.62 -9.90
N MET A 21 3.39 9.61 -9.64
CA MET A 21 3.35 10.85 -10.42
C MET A 21 4.66 11.62 -10.30
N GLN A 22 5.21 11.77 -9.09
CA GLN A 22 6.48 12.46 -8.87
C GLN A 22 7.65 11.80 -9.64
N ARG A 23 7.72 10.47 -9.64
CA ARG A 23 8.79 9.73 -10.33
C ARG A 23 8.58 9.63 -11.83
N SER A 24 7.34 9.55 -12.29
CA SER A 24 7.03 9.55 -13.74
C SER A 24 7.35 10.88 -14.41
N SER A 25 7.30 11.98 -13.66
CA SER A 25 7.72 13.31 -14.14
C SER A 25 9.22 13.60 -13.94
N SER A 26 9.98 12.67 -13.34
CA SER A 26 11.41 12.85 -13.12
C SER A 26 12.24 12.51 -14.38
N PRO A 27 13.41 13.16 -14.59
CA PRO A 27 14.23 12.95 -15.79
C PRO A 27 14.76 11.50 -15.94
N ASP A 28 14.98 10.83 -14.82
CA ASP A 28 15.42 9.43 -14.75
C ASP A 28 14.34 8.60 -14.02
N PRO A 29 13.33 8.07 -14.72
CA PRO A 29 12.33 7.21 -14.11
C PRO A 29 12.99 5.87 -13.70
N SER A 30 13.24 5.73 -12.40
CA SER A 30 13.91 4.55 -11.83
C SER A 30 12.99 3.34 -11.64
N ASP A 31 11.67 3.56 -11.64
CA ASP A 31 10.71 2.55 -11.22
C ASP A 31 9.76 2.13 -12.34
N SER A 32 9.48 0.83 -12.40
CA SER A 32 8.48 0.28 -13.30
C SER A 32 7.07 0.37 -12.72
N LEU A 33 6.07 0.66 -13.57
CA LEU A 33 4.64 0.69 -13.22
C LEU A 33 4.17 -0.57 -12.47
N TRP A 34 4.70 -1.74 -12.82
CA TRP A 34 4.36 -3.01 -12.18
C TRP A 34 4.61 -3.04 -10.67
N GLN A 35 5.61 -2.31 -10.17
CA GLN A 35 5.89 -2.23 -8.73
C GLN A 35 4.74 -1.53 -7.99
N TYR A 36 4.21 -0.46 -8.57
CA TYR A 36 3.06 0.26 -8.05
C TYR A 36 1.78 -0.58 -8.12
N LEU A 37 1.61 -1.38 -9.19
CA LEU A 37 0.48 -2.29 -9.32
C LEU A 37 0.50 -3.37 -8.24
N ILE A 38 1.67 -3.98 -7.98
CA ILE A 38 1.82 -4.99 -6.91
C ILE A 38 1.47 -4.39 -5.55
N ALA A 39 1.99 -3.20 -5.24
CA ALA A 39 1.69 -2.51 -3.98
C ALA A 39 0.19 -2.16 -3.85
N SER A 40 -0.43 -1.77 -4.97
CA SER A 40 -1.87 -1.47 -5.07
C SER A 40 -2.74 -2.69 -4.81
N VAL A 41 -2.39 -3.83 -5.39
CA VAL A 41 -3.07 -5.12 -5.15
C VAL A 41 -2.92 -5.55 -3.70
N GLY A 42 -1.74 -5.33 -3.10
CA GLY A 42 -1.51 -5.56 -1.66
C GLY A 42 -2.46 -4.73 -0.77
N CYS A 43 -2.61 -3.43 -1.07
CA CYS A 43 -3.55 -2.56 -0.35
C CYS A 43 -5.01 -3.02 -0.52
N ALA A 44 -5.42 -3.36 -1.75
CA ALA A 44 -6.77 -3.85 -2.02
C ALA A 44 -7.07 -5.17 -1.27
N THR A 45 -6.09 -6.07 -1.22
CA THR A 45 -6.20 -7.36 -0.53
C THR A 45 -6.28 -7.18 0.98
N ALA A 46 -5.43 -6.31 1.55
CA ALA A 46 -5.48 -5.97 2.97
C ALA A 46 -6.83 -5.34 3.36
N ASN A 47 -7.38 -4.46 2.51
CA ASN A 47 -8.68 -3.83 2.75
C ASN A 47 -9.81 -4.86 2.75
N TRP A 48 -9.83 -5.71 1.73
CA TRP A 48 -10.87 -6.73 1.58
C TRP A 48 -10.86 -7.73 2.74
N LEU A 49 -9.67 -8.22 3.14
CA LEU A 49 -9.51 -9.10 4.29
C LEU A 49 -9.90 -8.42 5.61
N GLY A 50 -9.43 -7.19 5.84
CA GLY A 50 -9.70 -6.46 7.07
C GLY A 50 -11.19 -6.13 7.24
N ASN A 51 -11.86 -5.72 6.17
CA ASN A 51 -13.29 -5.45 6.19
C ASN A 51 -14.13 -6.72 6.40
N ARG A 52 -13.69 -7.84 5.84
CA ARG A 52 -14.34 -9.14 6.04
C ARG A 52 -14.13 -9.65 7.47
N ALA A 53 -12.95 -9.45 8.04
CA ALA A 53 -12.64 -9.76 9.43
C ALA A 53 -13.55 -8.99 10.40
N LEU A 54 -13.71 -7.68 10.20
CA LEU A 54 -14.62 -6.83 10.99
C LEU A 54 -16.08 -7.29 10.91
N LYS A 55 -16.55 -7.69 9.72
CA LYS A 55 -17.93 -8.17 9.53
C LYS A 55 -18.20 -9.52 10.19
N LEU A 56 -17.20 -10.41 10.22
CA LEU A 56 -17.33 -11.76 10.75
C LEU A 56 -16.91 -11.88 12.22
N GLY A 57 -16.25 -10.86 12.79
CA GLY A 57 -15.70 -10.90 14.14
C GLY A 57 -14.53 -11.87 14.30
N ASP A 58 -13.85 -12.21 13.21
CA ASP A 58 -12.84 -13.27 13.19
C ASP A 58 -11.42 -12.69 13.37
N ALA A 59 -10.81 -13.02 14.51
CA ALA A 59 -9.46 -12.59 14.89
C ALA A 59 -8.37 -13.09 13.94
N THR A 60 -8.55 -14.25 13.29
CA THR A 60 -7.53 -14.80 12.38
C THR A 60 -7.44 -13.98 11.09
N SER A 61 -8.60 -13.60 10.55
CA SER A 61 -8.71 -12.71 9.38
C SER A 61 -8.13 -11.31 9.65
N HIS A 62 -8.26 -10.79 10.87
CA HIS A 62 -7.62 -9.52 11.26
C HIS A 62 -6.09 -9.61 11.20
N LEU A 63 -5.55 -10.71 11.71
CA LEU A 63 -4.11 -10.94 11.76
C LEU A 63 -3.52 -11.09 10.35
N LEU A 64 -4.22 -11.80 9.46
CA LEU A 64 -3.87 -11.89 8.04
C LEU A 64 -3.94 -10.53 7.34
N ALA A 65 -4.99 -9.74 7.56
CA ALA A 65 -5.11 -8.41 6.96
C ALA A 65 -3.95 -7.49 7.36
N ILE A 66 -3.59 -7.49 8.66
CA ILE A 66 -2.44 -6.74 9.17
C ILE A 66 -1.13 -7.26 8.56
N ALA A 67 -0.95 -8.57 8.47
CA ALA A 67 0.25 -9.16 7.85
C ALA A 67 0.41 -8.75 6.38
N VAL A 68 -0.68 -8.76 5.59
CA VAL A 68 -0.68 -8.32 4.19
C VAL A 68 -0.39 -6.82 4.09
N LEU A 69 -0.99 -6.00 4.97
CA LEU A 69 -0.74 -4.56 5.00
C LEU A 69 0.72 -4.25 5.33
N MET A 70 1.28 -4.91 6.35
CA MET A 70 2.68 -4.77 6.75
C MET A 70 3.63 -5.26 5.66
N GLY A 71 3.33 -6.38 5.01
CA GLY A 71 4.09 -6.88 3.87
C GLY A 71 4.08 -5.90 2.69
N THR A 72 2.93 -5.27 2.44
CA THR A 72 2.79 -4.22 1.41
C THR A 72 3.64 -3.00 1.76
N LEU A 73 3.57 -2.51 3.00
CA LEU A 73 4.39 -1.40 3.47
C LEU A 73 5.89 -1.71 3.40
N PHE A 74 6.29 -2.93 3.77
CA PHE A 74 7.68 -3.38 3.66
C PHE A 74 8.15 -3.41 2.20
N PHE A 75 7.33 -3.92 1.28
CA PHE A 75 7.60 -3.89 -0.15
C PHE A 75 7.78 -2.46 -0.66
N ILE A 76 6.87 -1.55 -0.29
CA ILE A 76 6.95 -0.13 -0.65
C ILE A 76 8.25 0.48 -0.12
N TYR A 77 8.58 0.26 1.14
CA TYR A 77 9.78 0.80 1.74
C TYR A 77 11.06 0.26 1.07
N ARG A 78 11.11 -1.03 0.73
CA ARG A 78 12.33 -1.69 0.26
C ARG A 78 12.56 -1.59 -1.24
N VAL A 79 11.48 -1.66 -2.03
CA VAL A 79 11.50 -1.66 -3.50
C VAL A 79 11.29 -0.25 -4.03
N LEU A 80 10.20 0.39 -3.64
CA LEU A 80 9.88 1.74 -4.10
C LEU A 80 10.73 2.80 -3.38
N LYS A 81 11.24 2.55 -2.17
CA LYS A 81 12.12 3.45 -1.42
C LYS A 81 11.66 4.92 -1.47
N PRO A 82 10.44 5.24 -0.98
CA PRO A 82 9.84 6.56 -1.15
C PRO A 82 10.71 7.71 -0.63
N PHE A 83 11.58 7.46 0.34
CA PHE A 83 12.40 8.48 1.01
C PHE A 83 13.83 8.64 0.47
N ASP A 84 14.27 7.84 -0.51
CA ASP A 84 15.66 7.91 -1.02
C ASP A 84 15.97 9.27 -1.68
N ASN A 85 14.96 9.91 -2.28
CA ASN A 85 15.10 11.21 -2.95
C ASN A 85 14.75 12.42 -2.05
N PHE A 86 14.34 12.21 -0.79
CA PHE A 86 13.93 13.32 0.09
C PHE A 86 15.13 14.10 0.68
N LYS A 87 16.36 13.64 0.42
CA LYS A 87 17.62 14.19 0.98
C LYS A 87 18.48 14.97 -0.03
N LYS A 88 17.99 15.24 -1.24
CA LYS A 88 18.70 16.04 -2.24
C LYS A 88 18.05 17.39 -2.42
#